data_AF-A0A353RAX3-F1
#
_entry.id   AF-A0A353RAX3-F1
#
_cell.length_a   1.000
_cell.length_b   1.000
_cell.length_c   1.000
_cell.angle_alpha   90.00
_cell.angle_beta   90.00
_cell.angle_gamma   90.00
#
_symmetry.space_group_name_H-M   'P 1'
#
loop_
_entity.id
_entity.type
_entity.pdbx_description
1 polymer ?
#
loop_
_entity_poly.entity_id
_entity_poly.type
_entity_poly.pdbx_seq_one_letter_code
_entity_poly.pdbx_strand_id
1 'polypeptide(L)'
;PKPVDFHSGVKTILSEYLASGLDPEKSTLFIQSSVPQVSELYVLLNMLTYKGELERTTSFKDKVRLNPDNVNAGLLTYPVLMAADI
;
A
#
# COMPACT_ATOMS: atom_id res chain seq x y z
N PRO A 1 -0.26 3.57 16.47
CA PRO A 1 -1.67 3.73 16.03
C PRO A 1 -2.55 2.62 16.58
N LYS A 2 -3.75 2.94 17.06
CA LYS A 2 -4.74 1.94 17.49
C LYS A 2 -5.56 1.49 16.26
N PRO A 3 -6.09 0.25 16.25
CA PRO A 3 -6.91 -0.24 15.13
C PRO A 3 -8.05 0.69 14.73
N VAL A 4 -8.67 1.37 15.70
CA VAL A 4 -9.78 2.30 15.47
C VAL A 4 -9.38 3.50 14.61
N ASP A 5 -8.12 3.95 14.71
CA ASP A 5 -7.63 5.14 14.03
C ASP A 5 -7.58 4.94 12.50
N PHE A 6 -7.38 3.69 12.05
CA PHE A 6 -7.33 3.34 10.62
C PHE A 6 -8.70 3.44 9.95
N HIS A 7 -9.77 2.97 10.62
CA HIS A 7 -11.11 3.04 10.07
C HIS A 7 -11.61 4.48 9.92
N SER A 8 -11.29 5.35 10.88
CA SER A 8 -11.57 6.78 10.75
C SER A 8 -10.75 7.41 9.63
N GLY A 9 -9.46 7.08 9.52
CA GLY A 9 -8.57 7.65 8.50
C GLY A 9 -9.03 7.38 7.07
N VAL A 10 -9.53 6.17 6.79
CA VAL A 10 -10.08 5.82 5.47
C VAL A 10 -11.27 6.71 5.11
N LYS A 11 -12.19 6.93 6.06
CA LYS A 11 -13.36 7.80 5.83
C LYS A 11 -12.96 9.26 5.63
N THR A 12 -11.95 9.73 6.35
CA THR A 12 -11.41 11.08 6.19
C THR A 12 -10.84 11.28 4.79
N ILE A 13 -9.94 10.41 4.32
CA ILE A 13 -9.34 10.51 2.99
C ILE A 13 -10.40 10.43 1.89
N LEU A 14 -11.38 9.52 2.02
CA LEU A 14 -12.49 9.44 1.06
C LEU A 14 -13.28 10.75 1.01
N SER A 15 -13.57 11.35 2.18
CA SER A 15 -14.29 12.62 2.27
C SER A 15 -13.49 13.76 1.63
N GLU A 16 -12.17 13.77 1.80
CA GLU A 16 -11.27 14.75 1.19
C GLU A 16 -11.24 14.63 -0.34
N TYR A 17 -11.25 13.40 -0.89
CA TYR A 17 -11.35 13.19 -2.34
C TYR A 17 -12.67 13.69 -2.91
N LEU A 18 -13.79 13.38 -2.24
CA LEU A 18 -15.11 13.88 -2.64
C LEU A 18 -15.19 15.41 -2.56
N ALA A 19 -14.68 16.01 -1.48
CA ALA A 19 -14.62 17.46 -1.31
C ALA A 19 -13.71 18.13 -2.35
N SER A 20 -12.67 17.44 -2.81
CA SER A 20 -11.77 17.90 -3.88
C SER A 20 -12.39 17.77 -5.29
N GLY A 21 -13.61 17.24 -5.40
CA GLY A 21 -14.37 17.16 -6.64
C GLY A 21 -14.22 15.84 -7.41
N LEU A 22 -13.66 14.78 -6.80
CA LEU A 22 -13.76 13.45 -7.41
C LEU A 22 -15.21 12.98 -7.37
N ASP A 23 -15.72 12.67 -8.55
CA ASP A 23 -17.09 12.21 -8.77
C ASP A 23 -17.09 10.66 -8.87
N PRO A 24 -17.69 9.94 -7.92
CA PRO A 24 -17.73 8.47 -7.92
C PRO A 24 -18.41 7.88 -9.16
N GLU A 25 -19.31 8.62 -9.81
CA GLU A 25 -19.98 8.18 -11.04
C GLU A 25 -19.08 8.30 -12.28
N LYS A 26 -17.98 9.04 -12.18
CA LYS A 26 -16.99 9.22 -13.26
C LYS A 26 -15.65 8.55 -12.97
N SER A 27 -15.37 8.21 -11.72
CA SER A 27 -14.08 7.66 -11.30
C SER A 27 -14.26 6.60 -10.23
N THR A 28 -13.61 5.46 -10.41
CA THR A 28 -13.68 4.35 -9.46
C THR A 28 -12.89 4.68 -8.20
N LEU A 29 -13.62 5.00 -7.13
CA LEU A 29 -13.07 5.12 -5.79
C LEU A 29 -13.28 3.80 -5.05
N PHE A 30 -12.20 3.22 -4.51
CA PHE A 30 -12.27 1.98 -3.77
C PHE A 30 -11.27 1.96 -2.61
N ILE A 31 -11.51 1.06 -1.67
CA ILE A 31 -10.61 0.79 -0.56
C ILE A 31 -9.79 -0.45 -0.93
N GLN A 32 -8.46 -0.35 -0.95
CA GLN A 32 -7.57 -1.43 -1.37
C GLN A 32 -7.89 -2.76 -0.67
N SER A 33 -8.09 -2.74 0.65
CA SER A 33 -8.39 -3.95 1.44
C SER A 33 -9.73 -4.60 1.10
N SER A 34 -10.63 -3.90 0.39
CA SER A 34 -11.91 -4.44 -0.06
C SER A 34 -11.81 -5.16 -1.40
N VAL A 35 -10.65 -5.16 -2.05
CA VAL A 35 -10.39 -5.78 -3.36
C VAL A 35 -9.42 -6.96 -3.16
N PRO A 36 -9.91 -8.18 -2.90
CA PRO A 36 -9.05 -9.33 -2.59
C PRO A 36 -8.08 -9.68 -3.73
N GLN A 37 -8.44 -9.37 -4.97
CA GLN A 37 -7.62 -9.62 -6.16
C GLN A 37 -6.25 -8.95 -6.10
N VAL A 38 -6.14 -7.79 -5.44
CA VAL A 38 -4.86 -7.10 -5.22
C VAL A 38 -3.92 -7.97 -4.40
N SER A 39 -4.44 -8.58 -3.32
CA SER A 39 -3.65 -9.44 -2.44
C SER A 39 -3.28 -10.77 -3.13
N GLU A 40 -4.18 -11.32 -3.94
CA GLU A 40 -3.92 -12.52 -4.73
C GLU A 40 -2.83 -12.28 -5.78
N LEU A 41 -2.92 -11.18 -6.52
CA LEU A 41 -1.92 -10.79 -7.52
C LEU A 41 -0.58 -10.45 -6.87
N TYR A 42 -0.58 -9.76 -5.73
CA TYR A 42 0.62 -9.50 -4.94
C TYR A 42 1.37 -10.80 -4.61
N VAL A 43 0.68 -11.87 -4.22
CA VAL A 43 1.32 -13.17 -3.96
C VAL A 43 1.98 -13.72 -5.22
N LEU A 44 1.28 -13.70 -6.35
CA LEU A 44 1.83 -14.20 -7.62
C LEU A 44 3.05 -13.39 -8.09
N LEU A 45 3.00 -12.05 -7.98
CA LEU A 45 4.10 -11.18 -8.37
C LEU A 45 5.33 -11.33 -7.46
N ASN A 46 5.14 -11.65 -6.17
CA ASN A 46 6.26 -11.96 -5.29
C ASN A 46 7.04 -13.19 -5.75
N MET A 47 6.39 -14.17 -6.38
CA MET A 47 7.09 -15.36 -6.92
C MET A 47 8.01 -15.02 -8.10
N LEU A 48 7.86 -13.84 -8.70
CA LEU A 48 8.65 -13.35 -9.83
C LEU A 48 9.68 -12.29 -9.42
N THR A 49 9.62 -11.79 -8.18
CA THR A 49 10.43 -10.65 -7.74
C THR A 49 11.63 -11.11 -6.91
N TYR A 50 12.83 -10.62 -7.24
CA TYR A 50 14.03 -11.00 -6.50
C TYR A 50 14.21 -10.14 -5.25
N LYS A 51 14.48 -10.79 -4.12
CA LYS A 51 14.79 -10.11 -2.84
C LYS A 51 15.87 -9.03 -2.99
N GLY A 52 16.93 -9.31 -3.75
CA GLY A 52 18.03 -8.37 -3.96
C GLY A 52 17.63 -7.09 -4.68
N GLU A 53 16.58 -7.12 -5.51
CA GLU A 53 16.04 -5.93 -6.17
C GLU A 53 15.28 -5.06 -5.15
N LEU A 54 14.47 -5.69 -4.30
CA LEU A 54 13.72 -5.02 -3.23
C LEU A 54 14.63 -4.37 -2.19
N GLU A 55 15.68 -5.06 -1.76
CA GLU A 55 16.64 -4.50 -0.80
C GLU A 55 17.45 -3.33 -1.36
N ARG A 56 17.52 -3.21 -2.69
CA ARG A 56 18.22 -2.10 -3.36
C ARG A 56 17.38 -0.84 -3.47
N THR A 57 16.05 -0.91 -3.31
CA THR A 57 15.16 0.24 -3.42
C THR A 57 15.52 1.32 -2.40
N THR A 58 15.72 2.55 -2.87
CA THR A 58 16.14 3.69 -2.03
C THR A 58 15.19 3.92 -0.86
N SER A 59 13.88 3.90 -1.14
CA SER A 59 12.83 4.10 -0.13
C SER A 59 12.81 3.02 0.96
N PHE A 60 13.19 1.77 0.65
CA PHE A 60 13.35 0.73 1.66
C PHE A 60 14.52 1.07 2.58
N LYS A 61 15.69 1.38 2.02
CA LYS A 61 16.89 1.74 2.80
C LYS A 61 16.66 2.94 3.70
N ASP A 62 15.98 3.98 3.20
CA ASP A 62 15.70 5.18 3.98
C ASP A 62 14.73 4.91 5.12
N LYS A 63 13.67 4.13 4.89
CA LYS A 63 12.72 3.75 5.96
C LYS A 63 13.38 2.85 7.02
N VAL A 64 14.26 1.94 6.60
CA VAL A 64 15.08 1.11 7.51
C VAL A 64 15.99 1.97 8.37
N ARG A 65 16.67 2.97 7.79
CA ARG A 65 17.54 3.88 8.56
C ARG A 65 16.77 4.71 9.58
N LEU A 66 15.56 5.13 9.24
CA LEU A 66 14.69 5.91 10.14
C LEU A 66 14.11 5.05 11.28
N ASN A 67 13.82 3.77 11.03
CA ASN A 67 13.22 2.86 12.01
C ASN A 67 13.87 1.47 11.95
N PRO A 68 15.13 1.32 12.41
CA PRO A 68 15.90 0.08 12.27
C PRO A 68 15.29 -1.09 13.06
N ASP A 69 14.58 -0.81 14.15
CA ASP A 69 13.96 -1.83 15.00
C ASP A 69 12.60 -2.34 14.48
N ASN A 70 12.09 -1.75 13.37
CA ASN A 70 10.78 -2.09 12.81
C ASN A 70 10.85 -2.36 11.29
N VAL A 71 11.74 -3.28 10.91
CA VAL A 71 11.87 -3.75 9.52
C VAL A 71 11.07 -5.03 9.34
N ASN A 72 9.83 -4.90 8.88
CA ASN A 72 8.94 -6.03 8.60
C ASN A 72 8.93 -6.41 7.11
N ALA A 73 8.46 -7.62 6.81
CA ALA A 73 8.40 -8.12 5.43
C ALA A 73 7.56 -7.22 4.51
N GLY A 74 6.45 -6.66 5.01
CA GLY A 74 5.63 -5.73 4.25
C GLY A 74 6.38 -4.46 3.84
N LEU A 75 7.29 -3.95 4.68
CA LEU A 75 8.15 -2.83 4.32
C LEU A 75 9.12 -3.16 3.18
N LEU A 76 9.56 -4.42 3.06
CA LEU A 76 10.41 -4.86 1.96
C LEU A 76 9.62 -5.10 0.67
N THR A 77 8.43 -5.69 0.78
CA THR A 77 7.64 -6.17 -0.36
C THR A 77 6.55 -5.19 -0.82
N TYR A 78 6.32 -4.06 -0.13
CA TYR A 78 5.31 -3.08 -0.59
C TYR A 78 5.50 -2.58 -2.03
N PRO A 79 6.71 -2.52 -2.63
CA PRO A 79 6.83 -2.18 -4.04
C PRO A 79 6.15 -3.20 -4.96
N VAL A 80 6.12 -4.48 -4.57
CA VAL A 80 5.38 -5.53 -5.28
C VAL A 80 3.88 -5.35 -5.11
N LEU A 81 3.43 -4.95 -3.91
CA LEU A 81 2.02 -4.63 -3.68
C LEU A 81 1.59 -3.42 -4.53
N MET A 82 2.42 -2.39 -4.62
CA MET A 82 2.20 -1.23 -5.48
C MET A 82 2.17 -1.60 -6.96
N ALA A 83 2.95 -2.60 -7.38
CA ALA A 83 2.87 -3.14 -8.74
C ALA A 83 1.57 -3.93 -8.98
N ALA A 84 1.00 -4.58 -7.95
CA ALA A 84 -0.29 -5.25 -8.03
C ALA A 84 -1.47 -4.26 -8.00
N ASP A 85 -1.28 -3.05 -7.44
CA ASP A 85 -2.28 -1.98 -7.40
C ASP A 85 -2.48 -1.29 -8.77
N ILE A 86 -1.50 -1.38 -9.68
CA ILE A 86 -1.51 -0.80 -11.04
C ILE A 86 -2.13 -1.79 -12.03
#